data_AF-A0A960GYT3-F1
#
_entry.id   AF-A0A960GYT3-F1
#
_cell.length_a   1.000
_cell.length_b   1.000
_cell.length_c   1.000
_cell.angle_alpha   90.00
_cell.angle_beta   90.00
_cell.angle_gamma   90.00
#
_symmetry.space_group_name_H-M   'P 1'
#
loop_
_entity.id
_entity.type
_entity.pdbx_description
1 polymer ?
#
loop_
_entity_poly.entity_id
_entity_poly.type
_entity_poly.pdbx_seq_one_letter_code
_entity_poly.pdbx_strand_id
1 'polypeptide(L)'
;AYGTAKAAIVAATRTMALELAPDGIRVNAIAPGVTETAASRTYTDTDPERDRAAIAMGRRGRPEEQAGAILFLLSDLSSYITGQTLLVDGGLDLKWSHLGADNTSLFLKDESFRDAIRRI
;
A
#
# COMPACT_ATOMS: atom_id res chain seq x y z
N ALA A 1 2.83 9.78 -18.87
CA ALA A 1 2.26 8.54 -19.44
C ALA A 1 1.90 7.52 -18.35
N TYR A 2 2.84 7.00 -17.55
CA TYR A 2 2.59 5.92 -16.58
C TYR A 2 1.49 6.25 -15.54
N GLY A 3 1.63 7.36 -14.79
CA GLY A 3 0.65 7.74 -13.76
C GLY A 3 -0.76 7.95 -14.32
N THR A 4 -0.87 8.62 -15.47
CA THR A 4 -2.13 8.78 -16.20
C THR A 4 -2.77 7.43 -16.55
N ALA A 5 -1.98 6.48 -17.06
CA ALA A 5 -2.48 5.15 -17.38
C ALA A 5 -2.95 4.39 -16.14
N LYS A 6 -2.24 4.51 -15.00
CA LYS A 6 -2.67 3.87 -13.74
C LYS A 6 -3.92 4.52 -13.15
N ALA A 7 -4.09 5.84 -13.25
CA ALA A 7 -5.33 6.52 -12.88
C ALA A 7 -6.52 6.08 -13.76
N ALA A 8 -6.28 5.87 -15.06
CA ALA A 8 -7.30 5.35 -15.98
C ALA A 8 -7.77 3.94 -15.59
N ILE A 9 -6.86 3.07 -15.13
CA ILE A 9 -7.23 1.73 -14.62
C ILE A 9 -8.12 1.83 -13.38
N VAL A 10 -7.84 2.75 -12.45
CA VAL A 10 -8.68 2.97 -11.26
C VAL A 10 -10.09 3.43 -11.67
N ALA A 11 -10.20 4.36 -12.62
CA ALA A 11 -11.49 4.80 -13.14
C ALA A 11 -12.24 3.65 -13.84
N ALA A 12 -11.55 2.91 -14.72
CA ALA A 12 -12.12 1.77 -15.43
C ALA A 12 -12.62 0.67 -14.46
N THR A 13 -11.88 0.41 -13.38
CA THR A 13 -12.27 -0.55 -12.33
C THR A 13 -13.64 -0.19 -11.75
N ARG A 14 -13.89 1.09 -11.48
CA ARG A 14 -15.17 1.58 -10.92
C ARG A 14 -16.30 1.47 -11.93
N THR A 15 -16.05 1.83 -13.19
CA THR A 15 -17.04 1.72 -14.28
C THR A 15 -17.43 0.26 -14.53
N MET A 16 -16.45 -0.63 -14.70
CA MET A 16 -16.71 -2.05 -14.92
C MET A 16 -17.39 -2.72 -13.72
N ALA A 17 -17.04 -2.32 -12.49
CA ALA A 17 -17.73 -2.83 -11.30
C ALA A 17 -19.22 -2.49 -11.29
N LEU A 18 -19.62 -1.31 -11.80
CA LEU A 18 -21.03 -0.94 -11.94
C LEU A 18 -21.69 -1.73 -13.07
N GLU A 19 -21.07 -1.75 -14.26
CA GLU A 19 -21.64 -2.34 -15.47
C GLU A 19 -21.80 -3.86 -15.38
N LEU A 20 -20.91 -4.55 -14.68
CA LEU A 20 -20.87 -6.01 -14.60
C LEU A 20 -21.48 -6.58 -13.31
N ALA A 21 -21.92 -5.72 -12.38
CA ALA A 21 -22.57 -6.16 -11.15
C ALA A 21 -23.87 -6.97 -11.40
N PRO A 22 -24.74 -6.64 -12.37
CA PRO A 22 -25.92 -7.45 -12.69
C PRO A 22 -25.60 -8.89 -13.10
N ASP A 23 -24.41 -9.12 -13.67
CA ASP A 23 -23.92 -10.45 -14.06
C ASP A 23 -23.21 -11.19 -12.91
N GLY A 24 -23.19 -10.62 -11.71
CA GLY A 24 -22.51 -11.19 -10.54
C GLY A 24 -20.99 -11.09 -10.60
N ILE A 25 -20.42 -10.25 -11.46
CA ILE A 25 -18.97 -10.08 -11.60
C ILE A 25 -18.48 -8.95 -10.70
N ARG A 26 -17.47 -9.25 -9.88
CA ARG A 26 -16.78 -8.26 -9.04
C ARG A 26 -15.51 -7.79 -9.74
N VAL A 27 -15.25 -6.48 -9.71
CA VAL A 27 -14.07 -5.87 -10.33
C VAL A 27 -13.36 -5.01 -9.30
N ASN A 28 -12.11 -5.30 -9.01
CA ASN A 28 -11.29 -4.55 -8.05
C ASN A 28 -9.86 -4.41 -8.61
N ALA A 29 -9.10 -3.45 -8.08
CA ALA A 29 -7.71 -3.22 -8.42
C ALA A 29 -6.79 -3.36 -7.21
N ILE A 30 -5.54 -3.78 -7.45
CA ILE A 30 -4.45 -3.71 -6.49
C ILE A 30 -3.51 -2.57 -6.90
N ALA A 31 -3.19 -1.70 -5.95
CA ALA A 31 -2.18 -0.66 -6.08
C ALA A 31 -0.94 -1.05 -5.27
N PRO A 32 0.05 -1.72 -5.91
CA PRO A 32 1.26 -2.14 -5.21
C PRO A 32 2.20 -0.97 -4.95
N GLY A 33 2.89 -1.01 -3.80
CA GLY A 33 4.09 -0.21 -3.55
C GLY A 33 5.33 -0.80 -4.22
N VAL A 34 6.52 -0.40 -3.75
CA VAL A 34 7.77 -0.98 -4.23
C VAL A 34 7.85 -2.45 -3.79
N THR A 35 7.77 -3.36 -4.75
CA THR A 35 7.79 -4.82 -4.54
C THR A 35 9.00 -5.42 -5.21
N GLU A 36 9.71 -6.31 -4.52
CA GLU A 36 10.91 -6.99 -5.02
C GLU A 36 10.56 -7.97 -6.13
N THR A 37 10.73 -7.53 -7.38
CA THR A 37 10.49 -8.33 -8.58
C THR A 37 11.68 -8.24 -9.52
N ALA A 38 11.75 -9.12 -10.52
CA ALA A 38 12.74 -8.98 -11.59
C ALA A 38 12.60 -7.64 -12.33
N ALA A 39 11.36 -7.15 -12.51
CA ALA A 39 11.09 -5.87 -13.13
C ALA A 39 11.57 -4.69 -12.25
N SER A 40 11.28 -4.68 -10.94
CA SER A 40 11.67 -3.56 -10.09
C SER A 40 13.19 -3.31 -10.07
N ARG A 41 13.98 -4.37 -10.22
CA ARG A 41 15.45 -4.27 -10.31
C ARG A 41 15.96 -3.52 -11.54
N THR A 42 15.13 -3.31 -12.56
CA THR A 42 15.55 -2.59 -13.79
C THR A 42 15.32 -1.09 -13.72
N TYR A 43 14.52 -0.61 -12.76
CA TYR A 43 14.16 0.82 -12.65
C TYR A 43 14.25 1.39 -11.23
N THR A 44 14.67 0.60 -10.24
CA THR A 44 14.98 1.09 -8.89
C THR A 44 16.31 0.52 -8.41
N ASP A 45 17.25 1.42 -8.09
CA ASP A 45 18.48 1.07 -7.38
C ASP A 45 18.13 0.48 -6.00
N THR A 46 18.95 -0.47 -5.54
CA THR A 46 18.82 -0.99 -4.18
C THR A 46 19.42 0.01 -3.20
N ASP A 47 18.55 0.74 -2.50
CA ASP A 47 18.94 1.68 -1.45
C ASP A 47 18.07 1.42 -0.20
N PRO A 48 18.61 0.64 0.75
CA PRO A 48 17.88 0.31 1.98
C PRO A 48 17.54 1.53 2.85
N GLU A 49 18.35 2.60 2.81
CA GLU A 49 18.06 3.80 3.61
C GLU A 49 16.90 4.59 3.01
N ARG A 50 16.85 4.70 1.67
CA ARG A 50 15.70 5.30 1.00
C ARG A 50 14.43 4.50 1.26
N ASP A 51 14.49 3.18 1.20
CA ASP A 51 13.33 2.32 1.48
C ASP A 51 12.86 2.47 2.93
N ARG A 52 13.81 2.53 3.89
CA ARG A 52 13.53 2.81 5.31
C ARG A 52 12.86 4.16 5.54
N ALA A 53 13.28 5.19 4.81
CA ALA A 53 12.75 6.54 4.94
C ALA A 53 11.39 6.72 4.25
N ALA A 54 11.15 6.04 3.13
CA ALA A 54 9.97 6.26 2.29
C ALA A 54 8.80 5.31 2.62
N ILE A 55 9.07 4.09 3.08
CA ILE A 55 8.05 3.06 3.31
C ILE A 55 7.85 2.96 4.82
N ALA A 56 6.60 3.04 5.31
CA ALA A 56 6.34 2.98 6.75
C ALA A 56 6.79 1.66 7.40
N MET A 57 6.71 0.55 6.67
CA MET A 57 7.26 -0.75 7.10
C MET A 57 8.78 -0.88 6.92
N GLY A 58 9.44 0.14 6.38
CA GLY A 58 10.88 0.28 6.25
C GLY A 58 11.57 -0.67 5.25
N ARG A 59 10.78 -1.39 4.43
CA ARG A 59 11.28 -2.37 3.45
C ARG A 59 10.36 -2.47 2.25
N ARG A 60 10.89 -3.00 1.15
CA ARG A 60 10.10 -3.40 -0.02
C ARG A 60 9.21 -4.61 0.32
N GLY A 61 8.09 -4.70 -0.39
CA GLY A 61 7.20 -5.85 -0.32
C GLY A 61 7.75 -7.04 -1.10
N ARG A 62 7.29 -8.25 -0.77
CA ARG A 62 7.53 -9.46 -1.57
C ARG A 62 6.34 -9.75 -2.50
N PRO A 63 6.55 -10.44 -3.64
CA PRO A 63 5.47 -10.82 -4.54
C PRO A 63 4.31 -11.56 -3.86
N GLU A 64 4.62 -12.40 -2.87
CA GLU A 64 3.62 -13.17 -2.11
C GLU A 64 2.68 -12.28 -1.29
N GLU A 65 3.15 -11.11 -0.85
CA GLU A 65 2.34 -10.13 -0.13
C GLU A 65 1.28 -9.50 -1.06
N GLN A 66 1.60 -9.36 -2.36
CA GLN A 66 0.63 -8.97 -3.38
C GLN A 66 -0.34 -10.11 -3.70
N ALA A 67 0.19 -11.33 -3.83
CA ALA A 67 -0.61 -12.52 -4.13
C ALA A 67 -1.68 -12.78 -3.05
N GLY A 68 -1.36 -12.56 -1.77
CA GLY A 68 -2.33 -12.69 -0.67
C GLY A 68 -3.53 -11.75 -0.83
N ALA A 69 -3.29 -10.48 -1.17
CA ALA A 69 -4.36 -9.50 -1.40
C ALA A 69 -5.20 -9.84 -2.64
N ILE A 70 -4.55 -10.31 -3.71
CA ILE A 70 -5.25 -10.78 -4.92
C ILE A 70 -6.15 -11.98 -4.59
N LEU A 71 -5.62 -12.97 -3.88
CA LEU A 71 -6.37 -14.17 -3.50
C LEU A 71 -7.59 -13.81 -2.63
N PHE A 72 -7.42 -12.89 -1.68
CA PHE A 72 -8.53 -12.36 -0.88
C PHE A 72 -9.64 -11.78 -1.77
N LEU A 73 -9.29 -10.88 -2.71
CA LEU A 73 -10.26 -10.26 -3.62
C LEU A 73 -10.90 -11.24 -4.61
N LEU A 74 -10.24 -12.35 -4.94
CA LEU A 74 -10.81 -13.41 -5.77
C LEU A 74 -11.70 -14.38 -4.97
N SER A 75 -11.50 -14.49 -3.66
CA SER A 75 -12.25 -15.41 -2.79
C SER A 75 -13.61 -14.86 -2.31
N ASP A 76 -14.43 -15.75 -1.75
CA ASP A 76 -15.72 -15.42 -1.13
C ASP A 76 -15.61 -14.54 0.12
N LEU A 77 -14.42 -14.43 0.72
CA LEU A 77 -14.15 -13.50 1.83
C LEU A 77 -14.38 -12.03 1.43
N SER A 78 -14.40 -11.76 0.11
CA SER A 78 -14.64 -10.44 -0.47
C SER A 78 -15.93 -10.38 -1.28
N SER A 79 -16.89 -11.27 -1.02
CA SER A 79 -18.15 -11.42 -1.78
C SER A 79 -18.99 -10.14 -1.89
N TYR A 80 -18.82 -9.18 -0.98
CA TYR A 80 -19.49 -7.87 -1.02
C TYR A 80 -18.54 -6.69 -1.32
N ILE A 81 -17.39 -6.95 -1.95
CA ILE A 81 -16.38 -5.96 -2.30
C ILE A 81 -16.22 -5.88 -3.83
N THR A 82 -16.59 -4.73 -4.40
CA THR A 82 -16.39 -4.41 -5.82
C THR A 82 -16.10 -2.91 -5.99
N GLY A 83 -15.45 -2.53 -7.09
CA GLY A 83 -15.07 -1.16 -7.44
C GLY A 83 -13.94 -0.57 -6.60
N GLN A 84 -13.27 -1.38 -5.77
CA GLN A 84 -12.24 -0.90 -4.85
C GLN A 84 -10.85 -0.94 -5.47
N THR A 85 -9.99 -0.03 -5.02
CA THR A 85 -8.53 -0.11 -5.23
C THR A 85 -7.88 -0.31 -3.88
N LEU A 86 -7.27 -1.49 -3.67
CA LEU A 86 -6.59 -1.81 -2.43
C LEU A 86 -5.10 -1.49 -2.56
N LEU A 87 -4.60 -0.63 -1.68
CA LEU A 87 -3.17 -0.36 -1.58
C LEU A 87 -2.49 -1.50 -0.82
N VAL A 88 -1.40 -2.00 -1.40
CA VAL A 88 -0.56 -3.06 -0.83
C VAL A 88 0.89 -2.62 -0.95
N ASP A 89 1.27 -1.66 -0.11
CA ASP A 89 2.45 -0.83 -0.36
C ASP A 89 3.34 -0.61 0.88
N GLY A 90 3.04 -1.28 1.99
CA GLY A 90 3.78 -1.10 3.24
C GLY A 90 3.67 0.31 3.83
N GLY A 91 2.66 1.09 3.44
CA GLY A 91 2.42 2.46 3.89
C GLY A 91 3.20 3.53 3.11
N LEU A 92 3.63 3.23 1.88
CA LEU A 92 4.34 4.18 1.01
C LEU A 92 3.47 5.39 0.59
N ASP A 93 2.16 5.22 0.41
CA ASP A 93 1.27 6.32 0.02
C ASP A 93 0.83 7.22 1.20
N LEU A 94 1.09 6.79 2.44
CA LEU A 94 0.70 7.56 3.63
C LEU A 94 1.32 8.96 3.57
N LYS A 95 0.49 9.98 3.84
CA LYS A 95 0.93 11.37 3.95
C LYS A 95 1.39 11.68 5.38
N TRP A 96 1.85 12.93 5.57
CA TRP A 96 2.41 13.48 6.80
C TRP A 96 1.99 12.73 8.07
N SER A 97 2.98 12.11 8.72
CA SER A 97 2.79 11.44 9.99
C SER A 97 2.91 12.45 11.13
N HIS A 98 2.12 12.28 12.19
CA HIS A 98 2.27 13.03 13.44
C HIS A 98 3.47 12.51 14.25
N LEU A 99 4.55 12.12 13.58
CA LEU A 99 5.75 11.54 14.16
C LEU A 99 6.92 12.52 13.98
N GLY A 100 7.76 12.63 15.01
CA GLY A 100 9.04 13.33 14.95
C GLY A 100 10.08 12.53 14.15
N ALA A 101 11.27 13.10 13.96
CA ALA A 101 12.38 12.46 13.25
C ALA A 101 12.85 11.14 13.90
N ASP A 102 12.52 10.94 15.17
CA ASP A 102 12.80 9.75 15.99
C ASP A 102 11.61 8.77 16.04
N ASN A 103 10.62 8.96 15.16
CA ASN A 103 9.41 8.14 15.08
C ASN A 103 8.50 8.20 16.33
N THR A 104 8.70 9.17 17.23
CA THR A 104 7.81 9.37 18.39
C THR A 104 6.65 10.31 18.05
N SER A 105 5.49 10.09 18.68
CA SER A 105 4.32 10.96 18.48
C SER A 105 4.62 12.41 18.87
N LEU A 106 4.29 13.34 17.98
CA LEU A 106 4.33 14.79 18.21
C LEU A 106 3.37 15.21 19.34
N PHE A 107 2.37 14.39 19.65
CA PHE A 107 1.42 14.63 20.75
C PHE A 107 1.97 14.25 22.13
N LEU A 108 3.03 13.43 22.21
CA LEU A 108 3.64 13.01 23.47
C LEU A 108 4.61 14.08 23.99
N LYS A 109 4.14 15.17 24.59
CA LYS A 109 5.03 16.27 24.99
C LYS A 109 5.91 15.99 26.23
N ASP A 110 5.58 14.99 27.02
CA ASP A 110 6.32 14.61 28.23
C ASP A 110 7.60 13.84 27.87
N GLU A 111 8.76 14.48 28.10
CA GLU A 111 10.07 13.89 27.80
C GLU A 111 10.40 12.69 28.70
N SER A 112 9.96 12.70 29.96
CA SER A 112 10.22 11.59 30.89
C SER A 112 9.48 10.32 30.45
N PHE A 113 8.26 10.49 29.95
CA PHE A 113 7.49 9.38 29.38
C PHE A 113 8.06 8.92 28.04
N ARG A 114 8.50 9.85 27.18
CA ARG A 114 9.20 9.52 25.92
C ARG A 114 10.45 8.67 26.17
N ASP A 115 11.25 9.03 27.16
CA ASP A 115 12.46 8.29 27.50
C ASP A 115 12.16 6.89 28.07
N ALA A 116 11.06 6.74 28.80
CA ALA A 116 10.64 5.44 29.33
C ALA A 116 10.25 4.46 28.22
N ILE A 117 9.51 4.91 27.20
CA ILE A 117 9.04 4.04 26.11
C ILE A 117 10.13 3.70 25.07
N ARG A 118 11.18 4.52 24.94
CA ARG A 118 12.32 4.23 24.04
C ARG A 118 13.24 3.10 24.53
N ARG A 119 13.14 2.73 25.81
CA ARG A 119 13.99 1.70 26.44
C ARG A 119 13.38 0.30 26.39
N ILE A 120 12.19 0.15 25.79
CA ILE A 120 11.45 -1.11 25.61
C ILE A 120 11.66 -1.58 24.17
#